data_AF-A0A109IHM5-F1
#
_entry.id   AF-A0A109IHM5-F1
#
_cell.length_a   1.000
_cell.length_b   1.000
_cell.length_c   1.000
_cell.angle_alpha   90.00
_cell.angle_beta   90.00
_cell.angle_gamma   90.00
#
_symmetry.space_group_name_H-M   'P 1'
#
loop_
_entity.id
_entity.type
_entity.pdbx_description
1 polymer ?
#
loop_
_entity_poly.entity_id
_entity_poly.type
_entity_poly.pdbx_seq_one_letter_code
_entity_poly.pdbx_strand_id
1 'polypeptide(L)'
;MAEKTYQVIVRGRFAPLDDVQRAALLARADEHDVFQAKFTEEGTVTYERSLLGFTFRCLVPATREEAESVVIGRAEALAATAVAELGAGHRDLTSVSTDLDDIKIRHRARS
;
A
#
# COMPACT_ATOMS: atom_id res chain seq x y z
N MET A 1 4.76 22.55 -4.01
CA MET A 1 3.59 22.18 -3.17
C MET A 1 2.92 20.99 -3.84
N ALA A 2 2.39 20.03 -3.07
CA ALA A 2 1.63 18.94 -3.67
C ALA A 2 0.30 19.49 -4.20
N GLU A 3 0.00 19.20 -5.46
CA GLU A 3 -1.18 19.70 -6.16
C GLU A 3 -2.22 18.61 -6.39
N LYS A 4 -1.79 17.35 -6.25
CA LYS A 4 -2.60 16.15 -6.40
C LYS A 4 -2.32 15.17 -5.28
N THR A 5 -3.30 14.35 -4.98
CA THR A 5 -3.12 13.20 -4.08
C THR A 5 -3.61 11.95 -4.77
N TYR A 6 -2.74 10.95 -4.84
CA TYR A 6 -3.08 9.64 -5.37
C TYR A 6 -3.34 8.67 -4.23
N GLN A 7 -4.41 7.90 -4.33
CA GLN A 7 -4.54 6.66 -3.56
C GLN A 7 -3.82 5.57 -4.33
N VAL A 8 -2.87 4.91 -3.69
CA VAL A 8 -2.17 3.78 -4.29
C VAL A 8 -2.40 2.54 -3.44
N ILE A 9 -2.77 1.46 -4.12
CA ILE A 9 -2.89 0.13 -3.53
C ILE A 9 -1.81 -0.73 -4.16
N VAL A 10 -0.85 -1.15 -3.34
CA VAL A 10 0.20 -2.10 -3.72
C VAL A 10 -0.17 -3.46 -3.15
N ARG A 11 -0.19 -4.47 -4.02
CA ARG A 11 -0.39 -5.87 -3.64
C ARG A 11 0.89 -6.62 -3.90
N GLY A 12 1.25 -7.52 -3.00
CA GLY A 12 2.44 -8.33 -3.14
C GLY A 12 2.29 -9.66 -2.44
N ARG A 13 3.24 -10.56 -2.70
CA ARG A 13 3.39 -11.79 -1.93
C ARG A 13 4.57 -11.66 -1.00
N PHE A 14 4.50 -12.32 0.15
CA PHE A 14 5.68 -12.48 0.98
C PHE A 14 6.69 -13.37 0.25
N ALA A 15 7.97 -13.04 0.39
CA ALA A 15 9.05 -13.95 0.03
C ALA A 15 8.97 -15.23 0.90
N PRO A 16 9.70 -16.31 0.58
CA PRO A 16 9.76 -17.48 1.45
C PRO A 16 10.08 -17.05 2.90
N LEU A 17 9.15 -17.36 3.81
CA LEU A 17 9.25 -17.03 5.23
C LEU A 17 9.85 -18.23 5.97
N ASP A 18 10.76 -17.96 6.89
CA ASP A 18 11.17 -18.94 7.90
C ASP A 18 10.12 -19.05 9.03
N ASP A 19 10.30 -20.02 9.92
CA ASP A 19 9.37 -20.28 11.03
C ASP A 19 9.28 -19.11 12.02
N VAL A 20 10.37 -18.36 12.20
CA VAL A 20 10.45 -17.21 13.11
C VAL A 20 9.67 -16.03 12.54
N GLN A 21 9.89 -15.72 11.26
CA GLN A 21 9.18 -14.68 10.52
C GLN A 21 7.68 -14.99 10.46
N ARG A 22 7.31 -16.25 10.18
CA ARG A 22 5.92 -16.69 10.18
C ARG A 22 5.29 -16.52 11.56
N ALA A 23 5.96 -16.93 12.63
CA ALA A 23 5.45 -16.75 13.99
C ALA A 23 5.24 -15.27 14.36
N ALA A 24 6.20 -14.41 14.01
CA ALA A 24 6.12 -12.97 14.26
C ALA A 24 4.96 -12.30 13.51
N LEU A 25 4.79 -12.61 12.21
CA LEU A 25 3.67 -12.09 11.42
C LEU A 25 2.32 -12.60 11.94
N LEU A 26 2.23 -13.88 12.32
CA LEU A 26 1.00 -14.44 12.88
C LEU A 26 0.61 -13.80 14.21
N ALA A 27 1.58 -13.46 15.06
CA ALA A 27 1.33 -12.78 16.33
C ALA A 27 0.74 -11.38 16.15
N ARG A 28 1.07 -10.71 15.03
CA ARG A 28 0.62 -9.35 14.70
C ARG A 28 -0.53 -9.32 13.70
N ALA A 29 -1.00 -10.49 13.22
CA ALA A 29 -1.97 -10.56 12.14
C ALA A 29 -3.29 -9.86 12.47
N ASP A 30 -3.74 -9.93 13.72
CA ASP A 30 -4.97 -9.27 14.16
C ASP A 30 -4.84 -7.73 14.19
N GLU A 31 -3.62 -7.20 14.36
CA GLU A 31 -3.32 -5.76 14.30
C GLU A 31 -3.26 -5.26 12.85
N HIS A 32 -2.95 -6.14 11.90
CA HIS A 32 -2.82 -5.85 10.47
C HIS A 32 -3.99 -6.40 9.63
N ASP A 33 -5.14 -6.62 10.28
CA ASP A 33 -6.34 -7.09 9.60
C ASP A 33 -6.88 -6.03 8.62
N VAL A 34 -7.62 -6.48 7.59
CA VAL A 34 -8.27 -5.61 6.60
C VAL A 34 -9.21 -4.58 7.23
N PHE A 35 -9.77 -4.86 8.42
CA PHE A 35 -10.58 -3.87 9.15
C PHE A 35 -9.79 -2.64 9.60
N GLN A 36 -8.46 -2.72 9.69
CA GLN A 36 -7.57 -1.59 9.96
C GLN A 36 -7.10 -0.86 8.69
N ALA A 37 -7.52 -1.31 7.51
CA ALA A 37 -7.12 -0.72 6.24
C ALA A 37 -7.51 0.76 6.15
N LYS A 38 -6.50 1.63 6.18
CA LYS A 38 -6.66 3.08 5.98
C LYS A 38 -5.68 3.56 4.92
N PHE A 39 -6.04 4.66 4.26
CA PHE A 39 -5.14 5.37 3.38
C PHE A 39 -4.48 6.49 4.19
N THR A 40 -3.20 6.34 4.48
CA THR A 40 -2.34 7.33 5.16
C THR A 40 -1.10 7.59 4.29
N GLU A 41 -0.39 8.70 4.52
CA GLU A 41 0.85 9.00 3.77
C GLU A 41 1.97 8.00 4.05
N GLU A 42 2.10 7.58 5.31
CA GLU A 42 3.01 6.48 5.72
C GLU A 42 2.56 5.12 5.15
N GLY A 43 1.27 5.01 4.87
CA GLY A 43 0.60 3.82 4.39
C GLY A 43 0.27 2.80 5.46
N THR A 44 -0.57 1.85 5.11
CA THR A 44 -1.03 0.78 6.00
C THR A 44 -0.85 -0.57 5.30
N VAL A 45 -0.05 -1.46 5.90
CA VAL A 45 0.09 -2.85 5.48
C VAL A 45 -1.01 -3.68 6.13
N THR A 46 -1.71 -4.46 5.31
CA THR A 46 -2.69 -5.45 5.75
C THR A 46 -2.38 -6.81 5.14
N TYR A 47 -2.59 -7.89 5.89
CA TYR A 47 -2.39 -9.25 5.41
C TYR A 47 -3.25 -10.23 6.21
N GLU A 48 -3.49 -11.40 5.62
CA GLU A 48 -4.23 -12.47 6.30
C GLU A 48 -3.28 -13.46 6.95
N ARG A 49 -3.77 -14.20 7.96
CA ARG A 49 -3.03 -15.28 8.65
C ARG A 49 -2.53 -16.40 7.72
N SER A 50 -3.05 -16.49 6.50
CA SER A 50 -2.53 -17.40 5.47
C SER A 50 -1.09 -17.05 5.05
N LEU A 51 -0.69 -15.77 5.23
CA LEU A 51 0.60 -15.20 4.81
C LEU A 51 0.92 -15.46 3.33
N LEU A 52 -0.11 -15.59 2.49
CA LEU A 52 0.06 -15.76 1.04
C LEU A 52 0.43 -14.45 0.34
N GLY A 53 0.03 -13.33 0.92
CA GLY A 53 0.37 -12.01 0.43
C GLY A 53 -0.14 -10.91 1.35
N PHE A 54 0.14 -9.69 0.93
CA PHE A 54 -0.19 -8.48 1.64
C PHE A 54 -0.76 -7.45 0.68
N THR A 55 -1.50 -6.51 1.25
CA THR A 55 -1.96 -5.29 0.58
C THR A 55 -1.49 -4.10 1.39
N PHE A 56 -0.74 -3.22 0.75
CA PHE A 56 -0.34 -1.93 1.26
C PHE A 56 -1.20 -0.84 0.61
N ARG A 57 -1.67 0.11 1.40
CA ARG A 57 -2.49 1.23 0.93
C ARG A 57 -1.88 2.52 1.44
N CYS A 58 -1.62 3.48 0.56
CA CYS A 58 -1.07 4.77 0.96
C CYS A 58 -1.64 5.93 0.14
N LEU A 59 -1.47 7.13 0.68
CA LEU A 59 -1.67 8.39 -0.02
C LEU A 59 -0.32 8.89 -0.49
N VAL A 60 -0.20 9.18 -1.79
CA VAL A 60 1.02 9.73 -2.36
C VAL A 60 0.74 11.14 -2.85
N PRO A 61 1.25 12.18 -2.17
CA PRO A 61 1.20 13.53 -2.67
C PRO A 61 2.12 13.66 -3.90
N ALA A 62 1.63 14.34 -4.93
CA ALA A 62 2.37 14.56 -6.17
C ALA A 62 2.05 15.95 -6.76
N THR A 63 2.96 16.47 -7.56
CA THR A 63 2.71 17.67 -8.38
C THR A 63 1.93 17.30 -9.64
N ARG A 64 1.39 18.30 -10.34
CA ARG A 64 0.63 18.07 -11.58
C ARG A 64 1.47 17.48 -12.71
N GLU A 65 2.77 17.73 -12.69
CA GLU A 65 3.75 17.32 -13.71
C GLU A 65 4.33 15.93 -13.45
N GLU A 66 4.18 15.41 -12.23
CA GLU A 66 4.68 14.08 -11.88
C GLU A 66 3.88 12.98 -12.60
N ALA A 67 4.62 12.13 -13.31
CA ALA A 67 4.03 10.97 -13.97
C ALA A 67 3.53 9.96 -12.94
N GLU A 68 2.42 9.28 -13.27
CA GLU A 68 1.82 8.23 -12.43
C GLU A 68 2.82 7.12 -12.08
N SER A 69 3.74 6.79 -12.99
CA SER A 69 4.84 5.85 -12.73
C SER A 69 5.73 6.24 -11.54
N VAL A 70 5.97 7.55 -11.33
CA VAL A 70 6.77 8.04 -10.18
C VAL A 70 5.98 7.86 -8.89
N VAL A 71 4.69 8.14 -8.92
CA VAL A 71 3.76 7.95 -7.79
C VAL A 71 3.71 6.47 -7.39
N ILE A 72 3.54 5.57 -8.38
CA ILE A 72 3.56 4.12 -8.17
C ILE A 72 4.91 3.69 -7.58
N GLY A 73 6.04 4.12 -8.15
CA GLY A 73 7.36 3.73 -7.67
C GLY A 73 7.62 4.14 -6.21
N ARG A 74 7.12 5.31 -5.79
CA ARG A 74 7.16 5.75 -4.38
C ARG A 74 6.31 4.85 -3.49
N ALA A 75 5.09 4.51 -3.91
CA ALA A 75 4.21 3.63 -3.15
C ALA A 75 4.80 2.22 -3.01
N GLU A 76 5.43 1.69 -4.07
CA GLU A 76 6.10 0.39 -4.04
C GLU A 76 7.31 0.39 -3.11
N ALA A 77 8.11 1.47 -3.11
CA ALA A 77 9.23 1.62 -2.19
C ALA A 77 8.75 1.67 -0.73
N LEU A 78 7.66 2.40 -0.44
CA LEU A 78 7.06 2.42 0.89
C LEU A 78 6.54 1.04 1.31
N ALA A 79 5.85 0.34 0.40
CA ALA A 79 5.37 -1.01 0.65
C ALA A 79 6.52 -1.98 0.95
N ALA A 80 7.62 -1.89 0.19
CA ALA A 80 8.81 -2.69 0.38
C ALA A 80 9.44 -2.46 1.76
N THR A 81 9.59 -1.19 2.17
CA THR A 81 10.09 -0.83 3.50
C THR A 81 9.17 -1.34 4.60
N ALA A 82 7.86 -1.12 4.50
CA ALA A 82 6.92 -1.54 5.53
C ALA A 82 6.88 -3.06 5.73
N VAL A 83 7.03 -3.84 4.65
CA VAL A 83 7.14 -5.31 4.74
C VAL A 83 8.48 -5.73 5.34
N ALA A 84 9.57 -5.02 5.02
CA ALA A 84 10.87 -5.27 5.62
C ALA A 84 10.90 -4.97 7.13
N GLU A 85 10.20 -3.92 7.58
CA GLU A 85 10.03 -3.58 9.00
C GLU A 85 9.23 -4.63 9.77
N LEU A 86 8.31 -5.33 9.10
CA LEU A 86 7.63 -6.51 9.64
C LEU A 86 8.53 -7.74 9.70
N GLY A 87 9.78 -7.65 9.23
CA GLY A 87 10.77 -8.72 9.22
C GLY A 87 10.61 -9.69 8.05
N ALA A 88 9.87 -9.32 7.00
CA ALA A 88 9.60 -10.19 5.86
C ALA A 88 10.16 -9.62 4.55
N GLY A 89 10.47 -10.52 3.61
CA GLY A 89 10.72 -10.13 2.21
C GLY A 89 9.42 -10.02 1.42
N HIS A 90 9.47 -9.38 0.26
CA HIS A 90 8.35 -9.29 -0.68
C HIS A 90 8.75 -9.76 -2.09
N ARG A 91 7.75 -10.10 -2.91
CA ARG A 91 7.88 -10.48 -4.32
C ARG A 91 6.56 -10.21 -5.05
N ASP A 92 6.61 -10.26 -6.37
CA ASP A 92 5.41 -10.18 -7.23
C ASP A 92 4.55 -8.92 -6.95
N LEU A 93 5.19 -7.74 -6.84
CA LEU A 93 4.47 -6.50 -6.58
C LEU A 93 3.60 -6.10 -7.77
N THR A 94 2.40 -5.61 -7.48
CA THR A 94 1.48 -5.03 -8.46
C THR A 94 0.78 -3.85 -7.82
N SER A 95 0.69 -2.74 -8.56
CA SER A 95 0.22 -1.47 -8.02
C SER A 95 -0.94 -0.91 -8.84
N VAL A 96 -1.90 -0.30 -8.15
CA VAL A 96 -3.00 0.43 -8.76
C VAL A 96 -3.08 1.79 -8.10
N SER A 97 -2.89 2.85 -8.89
CA SER A 97 -3.05 4.24 -8.48
C SER A 97 -4.42 4.77 -8.88
N THR A 98 -4.89 5.75 -8.12
CA THR A 98 -6.16 6.43 -8.36
C THR A 98 -6.00 7.90 -7.99
N ASP A 99 -6.15 8.80 -8.97
CA ASP A 99 -6.08 10.25 -8.76
C ASP A 99 -7.37 10.73 -8.06
N LEU A 100 -7.25 11.20 -6.81
CA LEU A 100 -8.40 11.67 -6.04
C LEU A 100 -8.96 13.00 -6.56
N ASP A 101 -8.15 13.81 -7.22
CA ASP A 101 -8.59 15.08 -7.78
C ASP A 101 -9.49 14.84 -9.02
N ASP A 102 -9.20 13.83 -9.83
CA ASP A 102 -10.07 13.43 -10.95
C ASP A 102 -11.43 12.91 -10.47
N ILE A 103 -11.42 12.06 -9.41
CA ILE A 103 -12.67 11.51 -8.85
C ILE A 103 -13.55 12.60 -8.23
N LYS A 104 -12.96 13.56 -7.51
CA LYS A 104 -13.70 14.67 -6.89
C LYS A 104 -14.40 15.53 -7.94
N ILE A 105 -13.77 15.75 -9.10
CA ILE A 105 -14.38 16.49 -10.21
C ILE A 105 -15.60 15.73 -10.75
N ARG A 106 -15.51 14.40 -10.90
CA ARG A 106 -16.62 13.56 -11.39
C ARG A 106 -17.80 13.49 -10.43
N HIS A 107 -17.56 13.55 -9.11
CA HIS A 107 -18.62 13.56 -8.11
C HIS A 107 -19.45 14.85 -8.12
N ARG A 108 -18.89 15.98 -8.56
CA ARG A 108 -19.57 17.28 -8.61
C ARG A 108 -20.42 17.50 -9.87
N ALA A 109 -20.24 16.68 -10.91
CA ALA A 109 -20.98 16.78 -12.17
C ALA A 109 -22.31 15.99 -12.18
N ARG A 110 -22.71 15.42 -11.03
CA ARG A 110 -23.95 14.66 -10.83
C ARG A 110 -24.82 15.37 -9.78
N SER A 111 -25.26 16.58 -10.10
CA SER A 111 -26.29 17.30 -9.33
C SER A 111 -27.07 18.20 -10.26
#